data_AF-A0A3P6MCC4-F1
#
_entry.id   AF-A0A3P6MCC4-F1
#
_cell.length_a   1.000
_cell.length_b   1.000
_cell.length_c   1.000
_cell.angle_alpha   90.00
_cell.angle_beta   90.00
_cell.angle_gamma   90.00
#
_symmetry.space_group_name_H-M   'P 1'
#
loop_
_entity.id
_entity.type
_entity.pdbx_description
1 polymer ?
#
loop_
_entity_poly.entity_id
_entity_poly.type
_entity_poly.pdbx_seq_one_letter_code
_entity_poly.pdbx_strand_id
1 'polypeptide(L)'
;MLASPAFKVKLYVPLARPALALWHRLRGLFFINSYVKGRYLTHDRQRVASFNNDPLITRAIAVNILLDLYKTSERIIRDAAAITLPTQLLISGDDYVVHRQPQIDFYQRLRSPLKELHLLPGFYHDT
;
A
#
# COMPACT_ATOMS: atom_id res chain seq x y z
N MET A 1 -13.62 -7.31 3.34
CA MET A 1 -12.57 -7.05 4.33
C MET A 1 -11.35 -6.51 3.59
N LEU A 2 -10.70 -5.47 4.11
CA LEU A 2 -9.45 -4.93 3.59
C LEU A 2 -8.41 -4.95 4.71
N ALA A 3 -7.26 -5.60 4.49
CA ALA A 3 -6.15 -5.62 5.43
C ALA A 3 -5.03 -4.70 4.91
N SER A 4 -4.69 -3.70 5.72
CA SER A 4 -3.63 -2.70 5.47
C SER A 4 -3.54 -2.23 4.01
N PRO A 5 -4.65 -1.76 3.39
CA PRO A 5 -4.69 -1.47 1.96
C PRO A 5 -3.64 -0.44 1.56
N ALA A 6 -2.88 -0.77 0.51
CA ALA A 6 -1.72 -0.02 0.05
C ALA A 6 -2.05 1.26 -0.74
N PHE A 7 -2.91 2.12 -0.18
CA PHE A 7 -3.33 3.35 -0.84
C PHE A 7 -2.19 4.36 -1.07
N LYS A 8 -1.16 4.33 -0.22
CA LYS A 8 0.01 5.19 -0.35
C LYS A 8 1.23 4.50 0.23
N VAL A 9 2.11 4.02 -0.64
CA VAL A 9 3.40 3.43 -0.25
C VAL A 9 4.33 4.53 0.27
N LYS A 10 5.12 4.22 1.30
CA LYS A 10 6.16 5.09 1.86
C LYS A 10 7.35 5.18 0.88
N LEU A 11 7.36 6.23 0.05
CA LEU A 11 8.54 6.62 -0.70
C LEU A 11 9.40 7.52 0.17
N TYR A 12 10.61 7.06 0.51
CA TYR A 12 11.54 7.79 1.38
C TYR A 12 12.22 8.98 0.67
N VAL A 13 12.19 9.01 -0.66
CA VAL A 13 12.78 10.09 -1.45
C VAL A 13 11.71 11.16 -1.74
N PRO A 14 11.90 12.42 -1.29
CA PRO A 14 10.96 13.49 -1.59
C PRO A 14 10.88 13.72 -3.10
N LEU A 15 9.69 14.06 -3.61
CA LEU A 15 9.43 14.27 -5.04
C LEU A 15 9.69 13.05 -5.95
N ALA A 16 9.88 11.85 -5.39
CA ALA A 16 10.07 10.64 -6.18
C ALA A 16 8.92 10.38 -7.17
N ARG A 17 7.67 10.51 -6.74
CA ARG A 17 6.50 10.27 -7.61
C ARG A 17 6.46 11.21 -8.83
N PRO A 18 6.50 12.56 -8.70
CA PRO A 18 6.49 13.43 -9.87
C PRO A 18 7.73 13.25 -10.75
N ALA A 19 8.90 12.99 -10.17
CA ALA A 19 10.12 12.70 -10.94
C ALA A 19 9.98 11.41 -11.77
N LEU A 20 9.49 10.32 -11.17
CA LEU A 20 9.23 9.06 -11.86
C LEU A 20 8.18 9.21 -12.96
N ALA A 21 7.12 10.00 -12.72
CA ALA A 21 6.10 10.29 -13.71
C ALA A 21 6.65 11.06 -14.91
N LEU A 22 7.48 12.08 -14.67
CA LEU A 22 8.14 12.83 -15.73
C LEU A 22 9.07 11.93 -16.54
N TRP A 23 9.90 11.14 -15.85
CA TRP A 23 10.83 10.22 -16.51
C TRP A 23 10.11 9.15 -17.34
N HIS A 24 9.01 8.60 -16.82
CA HIS A 24 8.17 7.65 -17.55
C HIS A 24 7.59 8.27 -18.82
N ARG A 25 7.13 9.53 -18.75
CA ARG A 25 6.62 10.25 -19.93
C ARG A 25 7.70 10.49 -20.98
N LEU A 26 8.95 10.70 -20.57
CA LEU A 26 10.06 11.01 -21.48
C LEU A 26 10.72 9.76 -22.07
N ARG A 27 10.90 8.69 -21.30
CA ARG A 27 11.65 7.49 -21.68
C ARG A 27 10.80 6.24 -21.87
N GLY A 28 9.51 6.30 -21.57
CA GLY A 28 8.62 5.14 -21.61
C GLY A 28 8.81 4.21 -20.41
N LEU A 29 8.51 2.93 -20.60
CA LEU A 29 8.52 1.92 -19.53
C LEU A 29 9.94 1.61 -19.05
N PHE A 30 10.11 1.60 -17.73
CA PHE A 30 11.32 1.13 -17.05
C PHE A 30 10.96 0.53 -15.69
N PHE A 31 11.93 -0.13 -15.07
CA PHE A 31 11.77 -0.80 -13.80
C PHE A 31 12.54 -0.10 -12.69
N ILE A 32 11.95 -0.09 -11.50
CA ILE A 32 12.58 0.34 -10.24
C ILE A 32 12.60 -0.83 -9.27
N ASN A 33 13.51 -0.83 -8.31
CA ASN A 33 13.50 -1.87 -7.27
C ASN A 33 12.63 -1.46 -6.08
N SER A 34 11.81 -2.39 -5.62
CA SER A 34 11.07 -2.31 -4.37
C SER A 34 12.03 -2.23 -3.19
N TYR A 35 11.75 -1.33 -2.26
CA TYR A 35 12.47 -1.22 -0.98
C TYR A 35 11.86 -2.10 0.12
N VAL A 36 10.76 -2.81 -0.18
CA VAL A 36 10.09 -3.70 0.78
C VAL A 36 10.98 -4.92 1.04
N LYS A 37 11.19 -5.20 2.33
CA LYS A 37 11.96 -6.34 2.82
C LYS A 37 11.05 -7.17 3.73
N GLY A 38 11.27 -8.48 3.83
CA GLY A 38 10.42 -9.36 4.66
C GLY A 38 10.28 -8.85 6.11
N ARG A 39 11.34 -8.28 6.69
CA ARG A 39 11.33 -7.69 8.05
C ARG A 39 10.39 -6.50 8.24
N TYR A 40 9.88 -5.90 7.16
CA TYR A 40 8.87 -4.83 7.21
C TYR A 40 7.45 -5.38 7.11
N LEU A 41 7.31 -6.67 6.78
CA LEU A 41 6.04 -7.34 6.58
C LEU A 41 5.56 -8.01 7.86
N THR A 42 6.45 -8.70 8.58
CA THR A 42 6.06 -9.48 9.76
C THR A 42 7.17 -9.57 10.81
N HIS A 43 6.77 -9.83 12.05
CA HIS A 43 7.67 -10.18 13.16
C HIS A 43 8.15 -11.64 13.08
N ASP A 44 7.43 -12.49 12.35
CA ASP A 44 7.72 -13.92 12.23
C ASP A 44 8.99 -14.14 11.40
N ARG A 45 10.07 -14.53 12.08
CA ARG A 45 11.39 -14.75 11.46
C ARG A 45 11.37 -15.84 10.39
N GLN A 46 10.52 -16.87 10.52
CA GLN A 46 10.43 -17.92 9.52
C GLN A 46 9.79 -17.40 8.24
N ARG A 47 8.69 -16.63 8.36
CA ARG A 47 8.09 -15.94 7.21
C ARG A 47 9.02 -14.92 6.56
N VAL A 48 9.80 -14.18 7.35
CA VAL A 48 10.83 -13.27 6.82
C VAL A 48 11.86 -14.03 5.98
N ALA A 49 12.35 -15.17 6.48
CA ALA A 49 13.30 -16.00 5.75
C ALA A 49 12.69 -16.59 4.47
N SER A 50 11.44 -17.07 4.55
CA SER A 50 10.68 -17.57 3.40
C SER A 50 10.53 -16.49 2.33
N PHE A 51 10.05 -15.29 2.69
CA PHE A 51 9.92 -14.16 1.77
C PHE A 51 11.25 -13.78 1.10
N ASN A 52 12.35 -13.79 1.86
CA ASN A 52 13.65 -13.38 1.32
C ASN A 52 14.26 -14.42 0.35
N ASN A 53 13.91 -15.69 0.51
CA ASN A 53 14.44 -16.81 -0.28
C ASN A 53 13.48 -17.29 -1.38
N ASP A 54 12.28 -16.73 -1.46
CA ASP A 54 11.29 -17.11 -2.46
C ASP A 54 11.69 -16.61 -3.86
N PRO A 55 11.96 -17.51 -4.83
CA PRO A 55 12.37 -17.12 -6.18
C PRO A 55 11.24 -16.47 -7.00
N LEU A 56 9.98 -16.61 -6.58
CA LEU A 56 8.83 -16.01 -7.27
C LEU A 56 8.61 -14.54 -6.89
N ILE A 57 9.28 -14.06 -5.83
CA ILE A 57 9.16 -12.68 -5.39
C ILE A 57 10.13 -11.80 -6.17
N THR A 58 9.59 -11.08 -7.14
CA THR A 58 10.34 -10.10 -7.93
C THR A 58 10.41 -8.75 -7.22
N ARG A 59 11.62 -8.20 -7.10
CA ARG A 59 11.81 -6.85 -6.54
C ARG A 59 11.63 -5.74 -7.58
N ALA A 60 11.74 -6.06 -8.86
CA ALA A 60 11.56 -5.09 -9.93
C ALA A 60 10.07 -4.76 -10.11
N ILE A 61 9.74 -3.48 -9.98
CA ILE A 61 8.40 -2.93 -10.19
C ILE A 61 8.45 -2.08 -11.45
N ALA A 62 7.55 -2.32 -12.40
CA ALA A 62 7.38 -1.44 -13.54
C ALA A 62 6.86 -0.07 -13.06
N VAL A 63 7.49 1.02 -13.49
CA VAL A 63 7.19 2.37 -12.99
C VAL A 63 5.72 2.76 -13.18
N ASN A 64 5.09 2.33 -14.27
CA ASN A 64 3.68 2.59 -14.55
C ASN A 64 2.77 1.95 -13.50
N ILE A 65 3.08 0.73 -13.03
CA ILE A 65 2.33 0.07 -11.97
C ILE A 65 2.39 0.87 -10.67
N LEU A 66 3.55 1.41 -10.31
CA LEU A 66 3.67 2.28 -9.13
C LEU A 66 2.82 3.56 -9.29
N LEU A 67 2.90 4.21 -10.45
CA LEU A 67 2.14 5.44 -10.72
C LEU A 67 0.62 5.19 -10.74
N ASP A 68 0.20 4.10 -11.36
CA ASP A 68 -1.20 3.68 -11.45
C ASP A 68 -1.75 3.26 -10.10
N LEU A 69 -0.95 2.63 -9.23
CA LEU A 69 -1.31 2.37 -7.84
C LEU A 69 -1.70 3.67 -7.13
N TYR A 70 -0.89 4.73 -7.23
CA TYR A 70 -1.23 6.00 -6.58
C TYR A 70 -2.47 6.65 -7.19
N LYS A 71 -2.56 6.71 -8.52
CA LYS A 71 -3.70 7.31 -9.23
C LYS A 71 -5.00 6.59 -8.88
N THR A 72 -4.98 5.26 -8.87
CA THR A 72 -6.13 4.41 -8.54
C THR A 72 -6.50 4.57 -7.07
N SER A 73 -5.52 4.60 -6.18
CA SER A 73 -5.76 4.81 -4.75
C SER A 73 -6.41 6.16 -4.45
N GLU A 74 -5.91 7.25 -5.05
CA GLU A 74 -6.50 8.58 -4.91
C GLU A 74 -7.94 8.63 -5.42
N ARG A 75 -8.25 7.90 -6.49
CA ARG A 75 -9.61 7.76 -7.00
C ARG A 75 -10.49 6.96 -6.05
N ILE A 76 -10.05 5.78 -5.61
CA ILE A 76 -10.81 4.92 -4.68
C ILE A 76 -11.13 5.68 -3.39
N ILE A 77 -10.15 6.40 -2.82
CA ILE A 77 -10.38 7.17 -1.59
C ILE A 77 -11.34 8.33 -1.83
N ARG A 78 -11.27 9.00 -2.98
CA ARG A 78 -12.21 10.09 -3.33
C ARG A 78 -13.62 9.59 -3.53
N ASP A 79 -13.77 8.45 -4.19
CA ASP A 79 -15.03 7.87 -4.59
C ASP A 79 -15.56 6.86 -3.54
N ALA A 80 -14.92 6.75 -2.37
CA ALA A 80 -15.24 5.75 -1.34
C ALA A 80 -16.71 5.83 -0.86
N ALA A 81 -17.35 6.99 -0.99
CA ALA A 81 -18.76 7.18 -0.70
C ALA A 81 -19.70 6.35 -1.60
N ALA A 82 -19.24 5.89 -2.77
CA ALA A 82 -19.97 4.96 -3.62
C ALA A 82 -20.06 3.55 -3.02
N ILE A 83 -19.20 3.21 -2.06
CA ILE A 83 -19.19 1.92 -1.38
C ILE A 83 -20.18 1.97 -0.21
N THR A 84 -21.31 1.27 -0.37
CA THR A 84 -22.38 1.15 0.62
C THR A 84 -22.45 -0.22 1.28
N LEU A 85 -21.66 -1.18 0.80
CA LEU A 85 -21.59 -2.54 1.32
C LEU A 85 -20.91 -2.60 2.70
N PRO A 86 -21.27 -3.57 3.57
CA PRO A 86 -20.55 -3.78 4.82
C PRO A 86 -19.04 -3.93 4.60
N THR A 87 -18.26 -3.12 5.30
CA THR A 87 -16.82 -3.02 5.03
C THR A 87 -16.04 -3.01 6.34
N GLN A 88 -15.16 -3.99 6.50
CA GLN A 88 -14.20 -4.06 7.60
C GLN A 88 -12.80 -3.70 7.10
N LEU A 89 -12.14 -2.82 7.82
CA LEU A 89 -10.78 -2.36 7.58
C LEU A 89 -9.89 -2.75 8.75
N LEU A 90 -8.85 -3.53 8.49
CA LEU A 90 -7.77 -3.79 9.45
C LEU A 90 -6.57 -2.91 9.10
N ILE A 91 -6.03 -2.21 10.08
CA ILE A 91 -4.87 -1.32 9.92
C ILE A 91 -3.74 -1.78 10.84
N SER A 92 -2.59 -2.08 10.26
CA SER A 92 -1.36 -2.34 11.03
C SER A 92 -0.87 -1.08 11.76
N GLY A 93 -0.59 -1.22 13.05
CA GLY A 93 -0.12 -0.12 13.90
C GLY A 93 1.29 0.37 13.53
N ASP A 94 2.21 -0.57 13.29
CA ASP A 94 3.63 -0.33 13.03
C ASP A 94 3.99 -0.66 11.57
N ASP A 95 3.15 -0.20 10.64
CA ASP A 95 3.35 -0.44 9.21
C ASP A 95 4.53 0.36 8.64
N TYR A 96 5.53 -0.32 8.08
CA TYR A 96 6.70 0.28 7.44
C TYR A 96 6.55 0.45 5.92
N VAL A 97 5.51 -0.10 5.32
CA VAL A 97 5.30 -0.15 3.86
C VAL A 97 4.38 0.97 3.39
N VAL A 98 3.26 1.22 4.09
CA VAL A 98 2.24 2.20 3.66
C VAL A 98 1.92 3.23 4.74
N HIS A 99 1.37 4.36 4.31
CA HIS A 99 0.85 5.37 5.22
C HIS A 99 -0.53 4.98 5.73
N ARG A 100 -0.76 5.21 7.03
CA ARG A 100 -2.05 4.98 7.69
C ARG A 100 -3.13 5.99 7.27
N GLN A 101 -2.79 7.27 7.13
CA GLN A 101 -3.78 8.34 6.93
C GLN A 101 -4.71 8.07 5.73
N PRO A 102 -4.23 7.66 4.55
CA PRO A 102 -5.12 7.36 3.41
C PRO A 102 -6.11 6.22 3.67
N GLN A 103 -5.79 5.27 4.55
CA GLN A 103 -6.71 4.20 4.97
C GLN A 103 -7.81 4.75 5.88
N ILE A 104 -7.46 5.67 6.78
CA ILE A 104 -8.43 6.40 7.63
C ILE A 104 -9.34 7.27 6.76
N ASP A 105 -8.76 8.02 5.81
CA ASP A 105 -9.52 8.88 4.89
C ASP A 105 -10.53 8.05 4.05
N PHE A 106 -10.10 6.89 3.57
CA PHE A 106 -10.98 5.92 2.90
C PHE A 106 -12.15 5.52 3.81
N TYR A 107 -11.85 5.05 5.02
CA TYR A 107 -12.86 4.59 5.97
C TYR A 107 -13.87 5.69 6.34
N GLN A 108 -13.39 6.90 6.59
CA GLN A 108 -14.24 8.04 6.93
C GLN A 108 -15.23 8.36 5.80
N ARG A 109 -14.78 8.23 4.55
CA ARG A 109 -15.59 8.54 3.36
C ARG A 109 -16.58 7.44 2.95
N LEU A 110 -16.42 6.21 3.43
CA LEU A 110 -17.40 5.13 3.20
C LEU A 110 -18.81 5.54 3.65
N ARG A 111 -19.83 5.26 2.83
CA ARG A 111 -21.25 5.49 3.17
C ARG A 111 -21.97 4.25 3.71
N SER A 112 -21.26 3.13 3.83
CA SER A 112 -21.80 1.94 4.47
C SER A 112 -22.20 2.23 5.92
N PRO A 113 -23.44 1.91 6.35
CA PRO A 113 -23.86 2.03 7.74
C PRO A 113 -23.21 0.95 8.62
N LEU A 114 -22.72 -0.14 8.01
CA LEU A 114 -22.03 -1.24 8.68
C LEU A 114 -20.56 -1.24 8.28
N LYS A 115 -19.80 -0.30 8.85
CA LYS A 115 -18.35 -0.20 8.65
C LYS A 115 -17.60 -0.32 9.96
N GLU A 116 -16.49 -1.05 9.92
CA GLU A 116 -15.61 -1.28 11.05
C GLU A 116 -14.17 -0.95 10.70
N LEU A 117 -13.44 -0.40 11.67
CA LEU A 117 -12.01 -0.16 11.58
C LEU A 117 -11.34 -0.71 12.83
N HIS A 118 -10.38 -1.61 12.64
CA HIS A 118 -9.57 -2.21 13.70
C HIS A 118 -8.12 -1.81 13.49
N LEU A 119 -7.57 -1.04 14.44
CA LEU A 119 -6.14 -0.78 14.50
C LEU A 119 -5.49 -1.91 15.30
N LEU A 120 -4.47 -2.55 14.72
CA LEU A 120 -3.78 -3.70 15.28
C LEU A 120 -2.41 -3.24 15.80
N PRO A 121 -2.28 -2.94 17.12
CA PRO A 121 -1.06 -2.38 17.68
C PRO A 121 0.09 -3.38 17.57
N GLY A 122 1.29 -2.91 17.21
CA GLY A 122 2.44 -3.78 17.07
C GLY A 122 2.42 -4.70 15.85
N PHE A 123 1.40 -4.64 14.97
CA PHE A 123 1.42 -5.39 13.73
C PHE A 123 2.22 -4.65 12.65
N TYR A 124 2.97 -5.40 11.84
CA TYR A 124 3.61 -4.93 10.61
C TYR A 124 2.65 -5.10 9.42
N HIS A 125 3.10 -4.86 8.19
CA HIS A 125 2.22 -4.75 7.02
C HIS A 125 1.42 -6.03 6.70
N ASP A 126 2.01 -7.21 6.89
CA ASP A 126 1.37 -8.51 6.65
C ASP A 126 0.56 -8.89 7.90
N THR A 127 -0.72 -8.52 7.88
CA THR A 127 -1.66 -8.53 9.03
C THR A 127 -2.61 -9.71 8.98
#